data_AF-A0A7Y8I2V9-F1
#
_entry.id   AF-A0A7Y8I2V9-F1
#
_cell.length_a   1.000
_cell.length_b   1.000
_cell.length_c   1.000
_cell.angle_alpha   90.00
_cell.angle_beta   90.00
_cell.angle_gamma   90.00
#
_symmetry.space_group_name_H-M   'P 1'
#
loop_
_entity.id
_entity.type
_entity.pdbx_description
1 polymer ?
#
loop_
_entity_poly.entity_id
_entity_poly.type
_entity_poly.pdbx_seq_one_letter_code
_entity_poly.pdbx_strand_id
1 'polypeptide(L)'
;MSTPARLRKRSRLLAPLVLGAAVLNAAVPLTNERVRKLGQALKCKCGCNASITDCNMINCHFSDPVRLKLLAMVDEGRKSDREIIDAIAAEYGRDILLSPPSEGFYALGWTMPYIGLAAGAGALWLVLRSYLKKPPAGAESAAPQSSPELDRYRERIDKDLSGME
;
A
#
# COMPACT_ATOMS: atom_id res chain seq x y z
N MET A 1 80.30 -5.90 -25.45
CA MET A 1 79.82 -7.18 -24.89
C MET A 1 78.73 -6.90 -23.86
N SER A 2 77.52 -7.35 -24.17
CA SER A 2 76.45 -7.88 -23.32
C SER A 2 75.97 -7.16 -22.04
N THR A 3 74.68 -6.78 -22.11
CA THR A 3 73.70 -6.44 -21.06
C THR A 3 73.59 -7.50 -19.94
N PRO A 4 72.92 -7.20 -18.80
CA PRO A 4 71.51 -7.62 -18.73
C PRO A 4 70.55 -6.66 -18.01
N ALA A 5 69.52 -6.27 -18.76
CA ALA A 5 68.28 -5.64 -18.33
C ALA A 5 67.34 -6.66 -17.65
N ARG A 6 67.57 -6.98 -16.36
CA ARG A 6 66.79 -7.99 -15.62
C ARG A 6 65.78 -7.49 -14.59
N LEU A 7 65.68 -6.18 -14.32
CA LEU A 7 64.69 -5.65 -13.36
C LEU A 7 63.32 -5.27 -13.97
N ARG A 8 63.25 -4.90 -15.26
CA ARG A 8 62.01 -4.37 -15.89
C ARG A 8 60.93 -5.42 -16.17
N LYS A 9 61.26 -6.73 -16.14
CA LYS A 9 60.30 -7.81 -16.41
C LYS A 9 59.47 -8.19 -15.19
N ARG A 10 59.97 -8.01 -13.96
CA ARG A 10 59.23 -8.38 -12.73
C ARG A 10 58.08 -7.43 -12.42
N SER A 11 58.20 -6.13 -12.69
CA SER A 11 57.11 -5.18 -12.47
C SER A 11 55.96 -5.31 -13.50
N ARG A 12 56.25 -5.80 -14.71
CA ARG A 12 55.23 -6.06 -15.74
C ARG A 12 54.32 -7.25 -15.41
N LEU A 13 54.78 -8.19 -14.59
CA LEU A 13 53.98 -9.32 -14.12
C LEU A 13 53.11 -8.97 -12.91
N LEU A 14 53.48 -7.94 -12.15
CA LEU A 14 52.67 -7.42 -11.04
C LEU A 14 51.51 -6.54 -11.52
N ALA A 15 51.69 -5.83 -12.63
CA ALA A 15 50.66 -4.96 -13.20
C ALA A 15 49.31 -5.65 -13.50
N PRO A 16 49.23 -6.81 -14.18
CA PRO A 16 47.94 -7.49 -14.40
C PRO A 16 47.36 -8.07 -13.12
N LEU A 17 48.19 -8.40 -12.12
CA LEU A 17 47.73 -8.96 -10.84
C LEU A 17 47.09 -7.88 -9.95
N VAL A 18 47.69 -6.68 -9.91
CA VAL A 18 47.12 -5.51 -9.22
C VAL A 18 45.87 -4.99 -9.94
N LEU A 19 45.88 -4.97 -11.28
CA LEU A 19 44.71 -4.57 -12.06
C LEU A 19 43.57 -5.59 -11.93
N GLY A 20 43.88 -6.89 -11.89
CA GLY A 20 42.90 -7.95 -11.62
C GLY A 20 42.31 -7.85 -10.22
N ALA A 21 43.12 -7.64 -9.18
CA ALA A 21 42.64 -7.48 -7.80
C ALA A 21 41.71 -6.27 -7.63
N ALA A 22 41.92 -5.18 -8.37
CA ALA A 22 41.06 -3.99 -8.31
C ALA A 22 39.65 -4.24 -8.89
N VAL A 23 39.51 -5.12 -9.90
CA VAL A 23 38.21 -5.42 -10.52
C VAL A 23 37.34 -6.30 -9.61
N LEU A 24 37.94 -7.13 -8.74
CA LEU A 24 37.17 -7.98 -7.81
C LEU A 24 36.46 -7.20 -6.69
N ASN A 25 36.88 -5.97 -6.39
CA ASN A 25 36.27 -5.16 -5.33
C ASN A 25 35.14 -4.24 -5.82
N ALA A 26 34.72 -4.33 -7.08
CA ALA A 26 33.51 -3.66 -7.55
C ALA A 26 32.29 -4.40 -6.99
N ALA A 27 31.97 -4.14 -5.72
CA ALA A 27 30.77 -4.66 -5.08
C ALA A 27 29.55 -4.11 -5.81
N VAL A 28 28.88 -4.97 -6.58
CA VAL A 28 27.57 -4.65 -7.14
C VAL A 28 26.60 -4.60 -5.95
N PRO A 29 25.99 -3.45 -5.63
CA PRO A 29 25.24 -3.27 -4.37
C PRO A 29 24.07 -4.26 -4.22
N LEU A 30 23.52 -4.75 -5.34
CA LEU A 30 22.42 -5.72 -5.36
C LEU A 30 22.85 -7.18 -5.11
N THR A 31 24.15 -7.47 -5.00
CA THR A 31 24.64 -8.81 -4.60
C THR A 31 24.35 -9.10 -3.14
N ASN A 32 24.25 -8.06 -2.31
CA ASN A 32 23.89 -8.17 -0.90
C ASN A 32 22.36 -8.34 -0.76
N GLU A 33 21.93 -9.47 -0.21
CA GLU A 33 20.49 -9.78 -0.06
C GLU A 33 19.77 -8.75 0.84
N ARG A 34 20.45 -8.21 1.85
CA ARG A 34 19.87 -7.20 2.74
C ARG A 34 19.63 -5.89 2.00
N VAL A 35 20.58 -5.45 1.18
CA VAL A 35 20.41 -4.27 0.30
C VAL A 35 19.27 -4.49 -0.67
N ARG A 36 19.15 -5.68 -1.25
CA ARG A 36 18.04 -6.06 -2.13
C ARG A 36 16.68 -5.94 -1.44
N LYS A 37 16.54 -6.48 -0.21
CA LYS A 37 15.30 -6.39 0.59
C LYS A 37 14.94 -4.94 0.92
N LEU A 38 15.91 -4.15 1.36
CA LEU A 38 15.70 -2.74 1.69
C LEU A 38 15.30 -1.92 0.44
N GLY A 39 15.95 -2.17 -0.70
CA GLY A 39 15.65 -1.49 -1.96
C GLY A 39 14.28 -1.86 -2.56
N GLN A 40 13.69 -3.01 -2.19
CA GLN A 40 12.32 -3.36 -2.57
C GLN A 40 11.26 -2.52 -1.82
N ALA A 41 11.56 -2.07 -0.59
CA ALA A 41 10.67 -1.21 0.17
C ALA A 41 10.70 0.26 -0.31
N LEU A 42 11.68 0.62 -1.17
CA LEU A 42 11.95 1.98 -1.62
C LEU A 42 11.62 2.15 -3.11
N LYS A 43 10.97 3.26 -3.46
CA LYS A 43 10.47 3.62 -4.79
C LYS A 43 11.49 4.49 -5.51
N CYS A 44 11.77 4.21 -6.77
CA CYS A 44 12.58 5.11 -7.60
C CYS A 44 11.79 6.37 -7.96
N LYS A 45 12.41 7.54 -7.73
CA LYS A 45 11.87 8.85 -8.15
C LYS A 45 12.32 9.29 -9.54
N CYS A 46 13.01 8.41 -10.26
CA CYS A 46 13.47 8.64 -11.62
C CYS A 46 12.36 8.70 -12.69
N GLY A 47 11.10 8.46 -12.31
CA GLY A 47 9.93 8.49 -13.21
C GLY A 47 9.46 7.11 -13.69
N CYS A 48 10.24 6.04 -13.50
CA CYS A 48 9.86 4.69 -13.91
C CYS A 48 8.84 4.00 -12.97
N ASN A 49 8.60 4.58 -11.78
CA ASN A 49 7.72 4.05 -10.74
C ASN A 49 8.05 2.62 -10.23
N ALA A 50 9.18 2.03 -10.62
CA ALA A 50 9.65 0.75 -10.09
C ALA A 50 10.31 0.93 -8.70
N SER A 51 10.49 -0.18 -7.98
CA SER A 51 11.32 -0.18 -6.77
C SER A 51 12.79 0.09 -7.12
N ILE A 52 13.57 0.53 -6.13
CA ILE A 52 15.00 0.79 -6.32
C ILE A 52 15.74 -0.51 -6.65
N THR A 53 15.26 -1.67 -6.19
CA THR A 53 15.84 -2.96 -6.57
C THR A 53 15.41 -3.42 -7.97
N ASP A 54 14.12 -3.33 -8.30
CA ASP A 54 13.55 -3.93 -9.51
C ASP A 54 13.73 -3.05 -10.77
N CYS A 55 14.24 -1.83 -10.62
CA CYS A 55 14.52 -0.95 -11.74
C CYS A 55 15.71 -1.43 -12.59
N ASN A 56 15.43 -1.90 -13.81
CA ASN A 56 16.44 -2.33 -14.80
C ASN A 56 17.00 -1.19 -15.67
N MET A 57 16.78 0.07 -15.29
CA MET A 57 17.34 1.21 -16.03
C MET A 57 18.85 1.28 -15.83
N ILE A 58 19.60 1.19 -16.93
CA ILE A 58 21.06 1.30 -16.92
C ILE A 58 21.43 2.78 -16.72
N ASN A 59 22.33 3.07 -15.77
CA ASN A 59 22.77 4.43 -15.41
C ASN A 59 21.63 5.36 -14.96
N CYS A 60 20.82 4.87 -14.03
CA CYS A 60 19.75 5.68 -13.45
C CYS A 60 20.34 6.67 -12.45
N HIS A 61 20.14 7.97 -12.72
CA HIS A 61 20.62 9.07 -11.86
C HIS A 61 20.15 8.94 -10.40
N PHE A 62 19.01 8.30 -10.13
CA PHE A 62 18.45 8.21 -8.77
C PHE A 62 18.73 6.86 -8.10
N SER A 63 18.45 5.73 -8.74
CA SER A 63 18.55 4.43 -8.07
C SER A 63 19.99 4.01 -7.79
N ASP A 64 20.93 4.36 -8.67
CA ASP A 64 22.33 3.95 -8.53
C ASP A 64 23.02 4.55 -7.30
N PRO A 65 22.98 5.87 -7.06
CA PRO A 65 23.56 6.43 -5.83
C PRO A 65 22.84 5.93 -4.57
N VAL A 66 21.52 5.71 -4.62
CA VAL A 66 20.78 5.20 -3.46
C VAL A 66 21.16 3.74 -3.14
N ARG A 67 21.37 2.88 -4.15
CA ARG A 67 21.86 1.51 -3.96
C ARG A 67 23.24 1.48 -3.31
N LEU A 68 24.15 2.35 -3.76
CA LEU A 68 25.48 2.48 -3.15
C LEU A 68 25.39 2.97 -1.71
N LYS A 69 24.49 3.91 -1.43
CA LYS A 69 24.26 4.40 -0.07
C LYS A 69 23.67 3.34 0.85
N LEU A 70 22.71 2.54 0.37
CA LEU A 70 22.18 1.40 1.10
C LEU A 70 23.27 0.36 1.40
N LEU A 71 24.14 0.08 0.43
CA LEU A 71 25.28 -0.82 0.64
C LEU A 71 26.20 -0.29 1.75
N ALA A 72 26.56 0.99 1.71
CA ALA A 72 27.39 1.61 2.76
C ALA A 72 26.73 1.51 4.15
N MET A 73 25.44 1.80 4.27
CA MET A 73 24.72 1.69 5.55
C MET A 73 24.60 0.25 6.06
N VAL A 74 24.49 -0.73 5.14
CA VAL A 74 24.45 -2.15 5.49
C VAL A 74 25.84 -2.64 5.93
N ASP A 75 26.90 -2.23 5.23
CA ASP A 75 28.29 -2.58 5.55
C ASP A 75 28.75 -1.97 6.87
N GLU A 76 28.23 -0.79 7.24
CA GLU A 76 28.41 -0.21 8.58
C GLU A 76 27.87 -1.11 9.70
N GLY A 77 26.91 -1.99 9.42
CA GLY A 77 26.42 -3.04 10.33
C GLY A 77 25.72 -2.58 11.61
N ARG A 78 25.67 -1.28 11.91
CA ARG A 78 25.15 -0.73 13.18
C ARG A 78 23.66 -0.44 13.21
N LYS A 79 23.00 -0.37 12.04
CA LYS A 79 21.60 0.07 11.92
C LYS A 79 20.65 -1.10 11.66
N SER A 80 19.46 -1.03 12.25
CA SER A 80 18.36 -1.93 11.92
C SER A 80 17.75 -1.59 10.54
N ASP A 81 17.02 -2.52 9.95
CA ASP A 81 16.40 -2.31 8.62
C ASP A 81 15.44 -1.11 8.60
N ARG A 82 14.70 -0.92 9.70
CA ARG A 82 13.80 0.24 9.86
C ARG A 82 14.58 1.54 9.96
N GLU A 83 15.64 1.59 10.78
CA GLU A 83 16.49 2.79 10.89
C GLU A 83 17.14 3.18 9.57
N ILE A 84 17.53 2.21 8.74
CA ILE A 84 18.08 2.49 7.40
C ILE A 84 17.01 3.12 6.51
N ILE A 85 15.80 2.55 6.48
CA ILE A 85 14.69 3.08 5.70
C ILE A 85 14.28 4.48 6.19
N ASP A 86 14.20 4.68 7.51
CA ASP A 86 13.84 5.96 8.11
C ASP A 86 14.91 7.03 7.84
N ALA A 87 16.20 6.68 7.87
CA ALA A 87 17.28 7.58 7.51
C ALA A 87 17.19 8.01 6.03
N ILE A 88 16.89 7.09 5.13
CA ILE A 88 16.67 7.39 3.71
C ILE A 88 15.40 8.22 3.50
N ALA A 89 14.32 7.91 4.21
CA ALA A 89 13.06 8.66 4.14
C ALA A 89 13.18 10.08 4.71
N ALA A 90 14.03 10.28 5.72
CA ALA A 90 14.31 11.61 6.28
C ALA A 90 15.03 12.52 5.26
N GLU A 91 15.88 11.94 4.41
CA GLU A 91 16.65 12.68 3.41
C GLU A 91 15.86 12.91 2.11
N TYR A 92 15.18 11.87 1.61
CA TYR A 92 14.48 11.92 0.32
C TYR A 92 12.99 12.22 0.44
N GLY A 93 12.41 12.20 1.64
CA GLY A 93 10.98 12.35 1.89
C GLY A 93 10.23 11.02 1.99
N ARG A 94 9.05 11.03 2.63
CA ARG A 94 8.24 9.82 2.87
C ARG A 94 7.58 9.22 1.63
N ASP A 95 7.60 9.94 0.51
CA ASP A 95 7.15 9.48 -0.81
C ASP A 95 8.15 8.54 -1.50
N ILE A 96 9.35 8.35 -0.93
CA ILE A 96 10.28 7.30 -1.36
C ILE A 96 9.85 5.92 -0.87
N LEU A 97 9.00 5.79 0.15
CA LEU A 97 8.54 4.46 0.58
C LEU A 97 7.46 3.95 -0.38
N LEU A 98 7.53 2.66 -0.77
CA LEU A 98 6.48 2.02 -1.56
C LEU A 98 5.15 1.97 -0.78
N SER A 99 5.24 1.81 0.53
CA SER A 99 4.11 1.85 1.44
C SER A 99 4.30 2.98 2.43
N PRO A 100 3.39 3.97 2.49
CA PRO A 100 3.47 5.01 3.50
C PRO A 100 3.36 4.37 4.90
N PRO A 101 4.23 4.75 5.86
CA PRO A 101 4.15 4.23 7.22
C PRO A 101 2.78 4.57 7.82
N SER A 102 2.20 3.65 8.58
CA SER A 102 0.86 3.75 9.19
C SER A 102 0.80 4.73 10.36
N GLU A 103 1.57 5.82 10.31
CA GLU A 103 1.75 6.75 11.41
C GLU A 103 1.22 8.15 11.07
N GLY A 104 0.58 8.78 12.05
CA GLY A 104 0.05 10.14 11.94
C GLY A 104 -1.07 10.27 10.91
N PHE A 105 -0.94 11.22 9.99
CA PHE A 105 -1.97 11.55 8.99
C PHE A 105 -2.30 10.38 8.05
N TYR A 106 -1.34 9.51 7.72
CA TYR A 106 -1.59 8.35 6.87
C TYR A 106 -2.46 7.29 7.56
N ALA A 107 -2.46 7.23 8.89
CA ALA A 107 -3.37 6.36 9.64
C ALA A 107 -4.84 6.75 9.45
N LEU A 108 -5.13 8.04 9.24
CA LEU A 108 -6.50 8.51 8.98
C LEU A 108 -7.05 7.93 7.67
N GLY A 109 -6.18 7.72 6.66
CA GLY A 109 -6.56 7.05 5.41
C GLY A 109 -7.04 5.62 5.65
N TRP A 110 -6.46 4.93 6.64
CA TRP A 110 -6.89 3.58 7.02
C TRP A 110 -8.14 3.58 7.89
N THR A 111 -8.33 4.57 8.78
CA THR A 111 -9.50 4.65 9.67
C THR A 111 -10.75 5.22 9.01
N MET A 112 -10.60 6.08 7.99
CA MET A 112 -11.69 6.69 7.22
C MET A 112 -12.76 5.72 6.71
N PRO A 113 -12.42 4.59 6.05
CA PRO A 113 -13.44 3.66 5.56
C PRO A 113 -14.32 3.10 6.69
N TYR A 114 -13.73 2.82 7.86
CA TYR A 114 -14.49 2.32 9.02
C TYR A 114 -15.39 3.40 9.63
N ILE A 115 -14.91 4.64 9.70
CA ILE A 115 -15.71 5.78 10.19
C ILE A 115 -16.90 6.02 9.25
N GLY A 116 -16.67 6.03 7.93
CA GLY A 116 -17.74 6.18 6.94
C GLY A 116 -18.78 5.07 7.04
N LEU A 117 -18.34 3.82 7.20
CA LEU A 117 -19.22 2.67 7.36
C LEU A 117 -20.03 2.75 8.66
N ALA A 118 -19.39 3.08 9.78
CA ALA A 118 -20.05 3.25 11.07
C ALA A 118 -21.08 4.40 11.05
N ALA A 119 -20.72 5.53 10.43
CA ALA A 119 -21.62 6.67 10.27
C ALA A 119 -22.82 6.32 9.39
N GLY A 120 -22.58 5.65 8.25
CA GLY A 120 -23.64 5.20 7.35
C GLY A 120 -24.59 4.18 8.01
N ALA A 121 -24.03 3.16 8.67
CA ALA A 121 -24.81 2.18 9.41
C ALA A 121 -25.60 2.80 10.57
N GLY A 122 -25.00 3.74 11.31
CA GLY A 122 -25.66 4.47 12.38
C GLY A 122 -26.82 5.32 11.87
N ALA A 123 -26.64 6.05 10.77
CA ALA A 123 -27.70 6.83 10.14
C ALA A 123 -28.86 5.93 9.67
N LEU A 124 -28.55 4.82 8.99
CA LEU A 124 -29.54 3.86 8.54
C LEU A 124 -30.32 3.27 9.72
N TRP A 125 -29.63 2.90 10.80
CA TRP A 125 -30.24 2.36 12.02
C TRP A 125 -31.17 3.38 12.69
N LEU A 126 -30.78 4.65 12.78
CA LEU A 126 -31.62 5.72 13.34
C LEU A 126 -32.88 5.95 12.50
N VAL A 127 -32.76 5.93 11.17
CA VAL A 127 -33.89 6.02 10.25
C VAL A 127 -34.79 4.80 10.43
N LEU A 128 -34.26 3.59 10.36
CA LEU A 128 -35.07 2.37 10.52
C LEU A 128 -35.79 2.34 11.88
N ARG A 129 -35.09 2.74 12.95
CA ARG A 129 -35.66 2.85 14.29
C ARG A 129 -36.79 3.87 14.35
N SER A 130 -36.71 4.99 13.63
CA SER A 130 -37.79 5.99 13.61
C SER A 130 -39.01 5.52 12.80
N TYR A 131 -38.78 4.77 11.72
CA TYR A 131 -39.86 4.13 10.95
C TYR A 131 -40.54 2.98 11.70
N LEU A 132 -39.78 2.15 12.42
CA LEU A 132 -40.30 1.01 13.20
C LEU A 132 -40.97 1.42 14.52
N LYS A 133 -40.56 2.55 15.11
CA LYS A 133 -41.17 3.08 16.35
C LYS A 133 -42.38 3.97 16.13
N LYS A 134 -42.61 4.45 14.91
CA LYS A 134 -43.92 4.98 14.54
C LYS A 134 -44.83 3.76 14.44
N PRO A 135 -45.80 3.53 15.35
CA PRO A 135 -46.94 2.72 14.96
C PRO A 135 -47.47 3.35 13.67
N PRO A 136 -47.83 2.57 12.65
CA PRO A 136 -48.64 3.10 11.56
C PRO A 136 -49.72 3.96 12.21
N ALA A 137 -49.88 5.21 11.79
CA ALA A 137 -51.06 5.98 12.15
C ALA A 137 -52.23 5.23 11.52
N GLY A 138 -52.79 4.24 12.24
CA GLY A 138 -53.63 3.18 11.70
C GLY A 138 -53.40 1.77 12.29
N ALA A 139 -52.38 1.54 13.13
CA ALA A 139 -52.17 0.27 13.83
C ALA A 139 -52.71 0.28 15.27
N GLU A 140 -53.67 1.15 15.55
CA GLU A 140 -54.55 0.96 16.71
C GLU A 140 -55.74 0.13 16.23
N SER A 141 -55.68 -1.16 16.54
CA SER A 141 -56.67 -2.19 16.17
C SER A 141 -56.70 -2.56 14.68
N ALA A 142 -56.02 -3.66 14.35
CA ALA A 142 -56.37 -4.49 13.20
C ALA A 142 -57.69 -5.27 13.44
N ALA A 143 -58.71 -4.59 13.97
CA ALA A 143 -60.09 -4.90 13.60
C ALA A 143 -60.33 -4.15 12.27
N PRO A 144 -61.01 -4.75 11.28
CA PRO A 144 -61.37 -4.02 10.07
C PRO A 144 -62.12 -2.76 10.50
N GLN A 145 -61.52 -1.59 10.34
CA GLN A 145 -62.26 -0.35 10.54
C GLN A 145 -63.34 -0.34 9.46
N SER A 146 -64.57 -0.64 9.85
CA SER A 146 -65.75 -0.58 9.00
C SER A 146 -65.97 0.89 8.63
N SER A 147 -65.43 1.29 7.48
CA SER A 147 -65.83 2.54 6.85
C SER A 147 -67.17 2.30 6.15
N PRO A 148 -68.06 3.31 6.08
CA PRO A 148 -69.34 3.17 5.36
C PRO A 148 -69.15 2.78 3.89
N GLU A 149 -67.98 3.07 3.33
CA GLU A 149 -67.58 2.66 1.99
C GLU A 149 -67.23 1.16 1.92
N LEU A 150 -66.47 0.65 2.89
CA LEU A 150 -66.12 -0.78 3.00
C LEU A 150 -67.36 -1.65 3.21
N ASP A 151 -68.33 -1.19 3.99
CA ASP A 151 -69.58 -1.93 4.22
C ASP A 151 -70.44 -1.99 2.95
N ARG A 152 -70.44 -0.93 2.15
CA ARG A 152 -71.09 -0.91 0.82
C ARG A 152 -70.45 -1.92 -0.14
N TYR A 153 -69.13 -2.07 -0.09
CA TYR A 153 -68.43 -3.07 -0.89
C TYR A 153 -68.73 -4.50 -0.41
N ARG A 154 -68.78 -4.72 0.90
CA ARG A 154 -69.16 -6.02 1.49
C ARG A 154 -70.58 -6.43 1.12
N GLU A 155 -71.54 -5.52 1.24
CA GLU A 155 -72.94 -5.79 0.87
C GLU A 155 -73.07 -6.14 -0.62
N ARG A 156 -72.25 -5.51 -1.48
CA ARG A 156 -72.21 -5.82 -2.91
C ARG A 156 -71.61 -7.20 -3.18
N ILE A 157 -70.53 -7.56 -2.48
CA ILE A 157 -69.91 -8.89 -2.57
C ILE A 157 -70.91 -9.97 -2.15
N ASP A 158 -71.59 -9.79 -1.01
CA ASP A 158 -72.59 -10.75 -0.51
C ASP A 158 -73.76 -10.90 -1.48
N LYS A 159 -74.24 -9.78 -2.05
CA LYS A 159 -75.29 -9.79 -3.07
C LYS A 159 -74.86 -10.57 -4.32
N ASP A 160 -73.65 -10.34 -4.81
CA ASP A 160 -73.13 -11.03 -5.99
C ASP A 160 -72.94 -12.54 -5.72
N LEU A 161 -72.44 -12.92 -4.54
CA LEU A 161 -72.32 -14.32 -4.10
C LEU A 161 -73.67 -15.03 -4.03
N SER A 162 -74.69 -14.38 -3.45
CA SER A 162 -76.05 -14.95 -3.36
C SER A 162 -76.78 -15.06 -4.70
N GLY A 163 -76.30 -14.39 -5.74
CA GLY A 163 -76.81 -14.52 -7.10
C GLY A 163 -76.11 -15.62 -7.92
N MET A 164 -75.08 -16.26 -7.35
CA MET A 164 -74.32 -17.36 -7.98
C MET A 164 -74.75 -18.75 -7.49
N GLU A 165 -75.66 -18.83 -6.51
CA GLU A 165 -76.35 -20.04 -6.04
C GLU A 165 -77.72 -20.22 -6.72
#